data_AF-A0A965D9E4-F1
#
_entry.id   AF-A0A965D9E4-F1
#
_cell.length_a   1.000
_cell.length_b   1.000
_cell.length_c   1.000
_cell.angle_alpha   90.00
_cell.angle_beta   90.00
_cell.angle_gamma   90.00
#
_symmetry.space_group_name_H-M   'P 1'
#
loop_
_entity.id
_entity.type
_entity.pdbx_description
1 polymer ?
#
loop_
_entity_poly.entity_id
_entity_poly.type
_entity_poly.pdbx_seq_one_letter_code
_entity_poly.pdbx_strand_id
1 'polypeptide(L)' 'MTTATLTIDLTAIRANWRALNAMTSCETAAVVKANAYGLGSSTVARALAQEGVRKFCVAVAEEGVSVRKAIGPDIPIF' A
#
# COMPACT_ATOMS: atom_id res chain seq x y z
N MET A 1 29.77 13.03 9.03
CA MET A 1 28.76 11.99 8.81
C MET A 1 27.99 12.33 7.55
N THR A 2 28.02 11.48 6.53
CA THR A 2 27.15 11.61 5.36
C THR A 2 25.86 10.84 5.62
N THR A 3 24.72 11.48 5.34
CA THR A 3 23.38 10.90 5.54
C THR A 3 22.71 10.77 4.18
N ALA A 4 22.18 9.59 3.86
CA ALA A 4 21.39 9.38 2.65
C ALA A 4 19.91 9.69 2.92
N THR A 5 19.20 10.21 1.92
CA THR A 5 17.76 10.50 2.00
C THR A 5 17.02 9.75 0.90
N LEU A 6 15.88 9.17 1.24
CA LEU A 6 14.93 8.56 0.31
C LEU A 6 13.61 9.33 0.36
N THR A 7 13.21 9.89 -0.78
CA THR A 7 11.94 10.62 -0.92
C THR A 7 10.94 9.74 -1.65
N ILE A 8 9.76 9.55 -1.05
CA ILE A 8 8.68 8.75 -1.63
C ILE A 8 7.53 9.67 -2.03
N ASP A 9 7.15 9.64 -3.31
CA ASP A 9 5.98 10.36 -3.81
C ASP A 9 4.73 9.48 -3.74
N LEU A 10 3.89 9.73 -2.73
CA LEU A 10 2.62 9.02 -2.56
C LEU A 10 1.58 9.40 -3.62
N THR A 11 1.71 10.59 -4.24
CA THR A 11 0.80 11.04 -5.31
C THR A 11 1.01 10.17 -6.54
N ALA A 12 2.26 9.85 -6.88
CA ALA A 12 2.59 8.92 -7.96
C ALA A 12 2.03 7.51 -7.70
N ILE A 13 2.14 6.99 -6.47
CA ILE A 13 1.59 5.68 -6.11
C ILE A 13 0.07 5.65 -6.28
N ARG A 14 -0.65 6.68 -5.79
CA ARG A 14 -2.10 6.81 -5.96
C ARG A 14 -2.50 6.89 -7.43
N ALA A 15 -1.79 7.70 -8.22
CA ALA A 15 -2.04 7.85 -9.66
C ALA A 15 -1.85 6.52 -10.41
N ASN A 16 -0.79 5.77 -10.09
CA ASN A 16 -0.54 4.45 -10.68
C ASN A 16 -1.67 3.47 -10.35
N TRP A 17 -2.12 3.43 -9.10
CA TRP A 17 -3.23 2.57 -8.73
C TRP A 17 -4.52 2.97 -9.45
N ARG A 18 -4.85 4.28 -9.52
CA ARG A 18 -6.03 4.75 -10.27
C ARG A 18 -5.98 4.36 -11.74
N ALA A 19 -4.82 4.50 -12.38
CA ALA A 19 -4.63 4.13 -13.78
C ALA A 19 -4.88 2.63 -13.99
N LEU A 20 -4.28 1.77 -13.16
CA LEU A 20 -4.48 0.32 -13.22
C LEU A 20 -5.93 -0.07 -12.93
N ASN A 21 -6.56 0.56 -11.95
CA ASN A 21 -7.95 0.30 -11.59
C ASN A 21 -8.93 0.71 -12.71
N ALA A 22 -8.63 1.78 -13.45
CA ALA A 22 -9.42 2.19 -14.61
C ALA A 22 -9.31 1.22 -15.81
N MET A 23 -8.28 0.37 -15.85
CA MET A 23 -8.06 -0.61 -16.92
C MET A 23 -8.78 -1.94 -16.68
N THR A 24 -9.46 -2.09 -15.54
CA THR A 24 -10.13 -3.35 -15.16
C THR A 24 -11.58 -3.10 -14.76
N SER A 25 -12.41 -4.13 -14.92
CA SER A 25 -13.78 -4.18 -14.40
C SER A 25 -13.88 -4.88 -13.04
N CYS A 26 -12.78 -5.48 -12.57
CA CYS A 26 -12.70 -6.13 -11.27
C CYS A 26 -11.98 -5.24 -10.24
N GLU A 27 -12.06 -5.64 -8.98
CA GLU A 27 -11.42 -4.91 -7.89
C GLU A 27 -9.88 -5.01 -7.95
N THR A 28 -9.21 -3.86 -7.94
CA THR A 28 -7.74 -3.78 -7.95
C THR A 28 -7.18 -3.79 -6.53
N ALA A 29 -6.61 -4.91 -6.11
CA ALA A 29 -5.92 -5.04 -4.83
C ALA A 29 -4.55 -4.34 -4.81
N ALA A 30 -4.08 -3.96 -3.63
CA ALA A 30 -2.72 -3.44 -3.43
C ALA A 30 -1.83 -4.46 -2.71
N VAL A 31 -0.81 -4.96 -3.41
CA VAL A 31 0.21 -5.82 -2.82
C VAL A 31 1.29 -4.94 -2.19
N VAL A 32 1.48 -5.02 -0.88
CA VAL A 32 2.40 -4.14 -0.11
C VAL A 32 3.43 -4.94 0.70
N LYS A 33 3.78 -6.14 0.22
CA LYS A 33 4.84 -6.99 0.76
C LYS A 33 6.21 -6.29 0.78
N ALA A 34 7.15 -6.85 1.55
CA ALA A 34 8.51 -6.36 1.69
C ALA A 34 8.56 -4.86 2.04
N ASN A 35 7.76 -4.45 3.04
CA ASN A 35 7.61 -3.04 3.42
C ASN A 35 7.15 -2.14 2.26
N ALA A 36 6.13 -2.58 1.51
CA ALA A 36 5.71 -1.99 0.23
C ALA A 36 6.90 -1.79 -0.72
N TYR A 37 7.65 -2.85 -0.98
CA TYR A 37 8.83 -2.82 -1.85
C TYR A 37 9.89 -1.79 -1.39
N GLY A 38 10.06 -1.63 -0.09
CA GLY A 38 11.00 -0.67 0.52
C GLY A 38 10.48 0.77 0.64
N LEU A 39 9.23 1.03 0.25
CA LEU A 39 8.64 2.38 0.24
C LEU A 39 7.96 2.77 1.58
N GLY A 40 7.76 1.81 2.49
CA GLY A 40 7.08 2.03 3.77
C GLY A 40 5.63 1.56 3.74
N SER A 41 5.36 0.33 4.18
CA SER A 41 4.04 -0.32 4.05
C SER A 41 2.92 0.43 4.75
N SER A 42 3.16 0.97 5.95
CA SER A 42 2.12 1.71 6.70
C SER A 42 1.67 2.96 5.96
N THR A 43 2.64 3.75 5.46
CA THR A 43 2.37 5.01 4.76
C THR A 43 1.70 4.75 3.42
N VAL A 44 2.23 3.80 2.64
CA VAL A 44 1.68 3.41 1.34
C VAL A 44 0.28 2.81 1.49
N ALA A 45 0.07 1.90 2.44
CA ALA A 45 -1.23 1.27 2.65
C ALA A 45 -2.29 2.29 3.08
N ARG A 46 -1.96 3.21 4.00
CA ARG A 46 -2.88 4.29 4.38
C ARG A 46 -3.24 5.17 3.19
N ALA A 47 -2.24 5.53 2.38
CA ALA A 47 -2.48 6.35 1.20
C ALA A 47 -3.44 5.66 0.22
N LEU A 48 -3.18 4.39 -0.09
CA LEU A 48 -4.01 3.60 -1.00
C LEU A 48 -5.41 3.31 -0.43
N ALA A 49 -5.55 3.10 0.88
CA ALA A 49 -6.86 2.92 1.51
C ALA A 49 -7.73 4.19 1.40
N GLN A 50 -7.11 5.37 1.53
CA GLN A 50 -7.78 6.66 1.28
C GLN A 50 -8.14 6.87 -0.19
N GLU A 51 -7.39 6.27 -1.11
CA GLU A 51 -7.65 6.31 -2.55
C GLU A 51 -8.81 5.40 -2.99
N GLY A 52 -9.21 4.46 -2.13
CA GLY A 52 -10.32 3.54 -2.38
C GLY A 52 -9.94 2.06 -2.46
N VAL A 53 -8.68 1.70 -2.19
CA VAL A 53 -8.28 0.28 -2.12
C VAL A 53 -8.98 -0.42 -0.96
N ARG A 54 -9.63 -1.56 -1.26
CA ARG A 54 -10.36 -2.39 -0.27
C ARG A 54 -9.84 -3.82 -0.14
N LYS A 55 -8.73 -4.16 -0.81
CA LYS A 55 -7.99 -5.42 -0.59
C LYS A 55 -6.49 -5.15 -0.57
N PHE A 56 -5.83 -5.63 0.48
CA PHE A 56 -4.37 -5.59 0.59
C PHE A 56 -3.81 -7.01 0.62
N CYS A 57 -2.61 -7.19 0.07
CA CYS A 57 -1.90 -8.46 0.16
C CYS A 57 -0.47 -8.25 0.68
N VAL A 58 -0.02 -9.14 1.55
CA VAL A 58 1.35 -9.20 2.09
C VAL A 58 1.98 -10.57 1.81
N ALA A 59 3.26 -10.73 2.07
CA ALA A 59 3.92 -12.03 1.88
C ALA A 59 3.80 -12.93 3.13
N VAL A 60 3.82 -12.31 4.32
CA VAL A 60 3.79 -13.02 5.61
C VAL A 60 2.94 -12.24 6.62
N ALA A 61 2.41 -12.94 7.64
CA ALA A 61 1.47 -12.37 8.61
C ALA A 61 2.05 -11.18 9.39
N GLU A 62 3.35 -11.18 9.68
CA GLU A 62 4.06 -10.12 10.40
C GLU A 62 4.00 -8.78 9.67
N GLU A 63 4.06 -8.80 8.34
CA GLU A 63 3.87 -7.60 7.51
C GLU A 63 2.44 -7.07 7.64
N GLY A 64 1.47 -7.98 7.70
CA GLY A 64 0.05 -7.68 7.86
C GLY A 64 -0.26 -6.92 9.14
N VAL A 65 0.50 -7.11 10.21
CA VAL A 65 0.34 -6.35 11.47
C VAL A 65 0.54 -4.85 11.25
N SER A 66 1.58 -4.47 10.50
CA SER A 66 1.88 -3.06 10.22
C SER A 66 0.81 -2.43 9.34
N VAL A 67 0.36 -3.17 8.32
CA VAL A 67 -0.73 -2.74 7.43
C VAL A 67 -2.04 -2.59 8.21
N ARG A 68 -2.39 -3.56 9.06
CA ARG A 68 -3.61 -3.54 9.90
C ARG A 68 -3.66 -2.31 10.80
N LYS A 69 -2.54 -1.96 11.45
CA LYS A 69 -2.44 -0.73 12.26
C LYS A 69 -2.65 0.53 11.42
N ALA A 70 -2.26 0.51 10.15
CA ALA A 70 -2.35 1.68 9.28
C ALA A 70 -3.75 1.91 8.71
N ILE A 71 -4.51 0.85 8.43
CA ILE A 71 -5.78 0.92 7.67
C ILE A 71 -7.04 0.54 8.46
N GLY A 72 -6.90 0.14 9.73
CA GLY A 72 -8.03 -0.27 10.57
C GLY A 72 -8.48 -1.72 10.34
N PRO A 73 -9.50 -2.22 11.06
CA PRO A 73 -9.85 -3.65 11.11
C PRO A 73 -10.67 -4.16 9.92
N ASP A 74 -11.36 -3.27 9.19
CA ASP A 74 -12.43 -3.68 8.27
C ASP A 74 -11.94 -4.13 6.89
N ILE A 75 -10.74 -3.69 6.49
CA ILE A 75 -10.20 -4.00 5.17
C ILE A 75 -9.50 -5.36 5.21
N PRO A 76 -9.85 -6.34 4.36
CA PRO A 76 -9.16 -7.62 4.32
C PRO A 76 -7.69 -7.47 3.91
N ILE A 77 -6.83 -8.24 4.59
CA ILE A 77 -5.41 -8.36 4.30
C ILE A 77 -5.14 -9.84 4.07
N PHE A 78 -4.69 -10.19 2.86
CA PHE A 78 -4.35 -11.55 2.43
C PHE A 78 -2.86 -11.82 2.56
#